data_AF-A0A812R6K2-F1
#
_entry.id   AF-A0A812R6K2-F1
#
_cell.length_a   1.000
_cell.length_b   1.000
_cell.length_c   1.000
_cell.angle_alpha   90.00
_cell.angle_beta   90.00
_cell.angle_gamma   90.00
#
_symmetry.space_group_name_H-M   'P 1'
#
loop_
_entity.id
_entity.type
_entity.pdbx_description
1 polymer ?
#
loop_
_entity_poly.entity_id
_entity_poly.type
_entity_poly.pdbx_seq_one_letter_code
_entity_poly.pdbx_strand_id
1 'polypeptide(L)'
;MELSTSVDTDYADALGLFYEDVPPQPAMAVAMGNNELQEQFFHANAEDLGMTFSILRHLRDQFKVNVLAPEYPGYGMLSHREPSEQALNEVALTVL
;
A
#
# COMPACT_ATOMS: atom_id res chain seq x y z
N MET A 1 -3.08 -26.38 -23.06
CA MET A 1 -2.87 -25.80 -21.72
C MET A 1 -2.77 -24.31 -21.94
N GLU A 2 -3.91 -23.63 -21.91
CA GLU A 2 -3.95 -22.18 -22.15
C GLU A 2 -3.42 -21.50 -20.89
N LEU A 3 -2.30 -20.78 -21.04
CA LEU A 3 -1.78 -19.87 -20.03
C LEU A 3 -2.75 -18.69 -19.96
N SER A 4 -3.64 -18.74 -18.97
CA SER A 4 -4.42 -17.59 -18.52
C SER A 4 -3.45 -16.52 -18.04
N THR A 5 -3.10 -15.58 -18.92
CA THR A 5 -2.53 -14.29 -18.52
C THR A 5 -3.64 -13.46 -17.90
N SER A 6 -4.04 -13.80 -16.68
CA SER A 6 -4.70 -12.83 -15.82
C SER A 6 -3.65 -11.80 -15.48
N VAL A 7 -3.74 -10.64 -16.12
CA VAL A 7 -3.08 -9.43 -15.62
C VAL A 7 -3.45 -9.34 -14.14
N ASP A 8 -2.45 -9.44 -13.26
CA ASP A 8 -2.63 -9.40 -11.80
C ASP A 8 -3.16 -8.00 -11.47
N THR A 9 -4.48 -7.85 -11.40
CA THR A 9 -5.20 -6.59 -11.13
C THR A 9 -4.83 -6.01 -9.77
N ASP A 10 -4.23 -6.82 -8.89
CA ASP A 10 -3.74 -6.44 -7.57
C ASP A 10 -2.67 -5.34 -7.62
N TYR A 11 -1.96 -5.14 -8.74
CA TYR A 11 -0.95 -4.07 -8.88
C TYR A 11 -1.55 -2.73 -9.36
N ALA A 12 -2.80 -2.73 -9.85
CA ALA A 12 -3.41 -1.59 -10.53
C ALA A 12 -4.36 -0.75 -9.64
N ASP A 13 -4.80 -1.28 -8.49
CA ASP A 13 -5.77 -0.61 -7.63
C ASP A 13 -5.09 0.23 -6.53
N ALA A 14 -4.30 1.22 -6.94
CA ALA A 14 -3.91 2.34 -6.09
C ALA A 14 -5.05 3.38 -6.03
N LEU A 15 -6.23 2.98 -5.55
CA LEU A 15 -7.42 3.82 -5.57
C LEU A 15 -7.56 4.65 -4.28
N GLY A 16 -6.95 5.84 -4.34
CA GLY A 16 -7.48 7.12 -3.86
C GLY A 16 -8.35 7.15 -2.60
N LEU A 17 -7.73 7.21 -1.43
CA LEU A 17 -8.30 7.88 -0.27
C LEU A 17 -7.94 9.38 -0.39
N PHE A 18 -8.93 10.18 -0.80
CA PHE A 18 -8.76 11.62 -0.98
C PHE A 18 -9.16 12.35 0.31
N TYR A 19 -8.18 12.89 1.04
CA TYR A 19 -8.39 14.04 1.91
C TYR A 19 -8.19 15.30 1.05
N GLU A 20 -9.17 16.21 1.01
CA GLU A 20 -9.19 17.35 0.06
C GLU A 20 -7.95 18.28 0.18
N ASP A 21 -7.19 18.19 1.27
CA ASP A 21 -6.01 19.01 1.56
C ASP A 21 -4.67 18.25 1.53
N VAL A 22 -4.65 16.94 1.26
CA VAL A 22 -3.40 16.15 1.20
C VAL A 22 -3.27 15.49 -0.19
N PRO A 23 -2.20 15.77 -0.95
CA PRO A 23 -2.00 15.14 -2.26
C PRO A 23 -1.97 13.61 -2.09
N PRO A 24 -2.62 12.85 -2.97
CA PRO A 24 -2.67 11.39 -2.87
C PRO A 24 -1.25 10.84 -2.85
N GLN A 25 -0.92 10.13 -1.77
CA GLN A 25 0.39 9.49 -1.61
C GLN A 25 0.34 8.08 -2.21
N PRO A 26 1.43 7.59 -2.82
CA PRO A 26 1.50 6.21 -3.30
C PRO A 26 1.22 5.25 -2.15
N ALA A 27 0.19 4.44 -2.32
CA ALA A 27 -0.17 3.37 -1.40
C ALA A 27 -0.56 2.14 -2.22
N MET A 28 -0.35 0.97 -1.63
CA MET A 28 -0.73 -0.31 -2.18
C MET A 28 -1.89 -0.87 -1.37
N ALA A 29 -2.99 -1.16 -2.06
CA ALA A 29 -4.14 -1.85 -1.50
C ALA A 29 -4.15 -3.30 -1.98
N VAL A 30 -4.19 -4.24 -1.04
CA VAL A 30 -4.31 -5.68 -1.30
C VAL A 30 -5.67 -6.13 -0.79
N ALA A 31 -6.66 -6.08 -1.68
CA ALA A 31 -8.07 -6.23 -1.33
C ALA A 31 -8.50 -7.70 -1.19
N MET A 32 -9.42 -7.96 -0.25
CA MET A 32 -10.07 -9.24 -0.01
C MET A 32 -11.58 -9.15 -0.26
N GLY A 33 -11.98 -9.01 -1.52
CA GLY A 33 -13.39 -9.03 -1.93
C GLY A 33 -14.29 -8.12 -1.07
N ASN A 34 -15.44 -8.64 -0.64
CA ASN A 34 -16.46 -7.88 0.09
C ASN A 34 -16.16 -7.75 1.59
N ASN A 35 -14.90 -7.87 2.00
CA ASN A 35 -14.52 -7.78 3.41
C ASN A 35 -14.48 -6.31 3.85
N GLU A 36 -15.08 -5.99 4.98
CA GLU A 36 -15.09 -4.62 5.52
C GLU A 36 -13.92 -4.35 6.49
N LEU A 37 -13.17 -5.38 6.89
CA LEU A 37 -12.00 -5.24 7.76
C LEU A 37 -10.77 -4.85 6.94
N GLN A 38 -10.06 -3.83 7.42
CA GLN A 38 -8.85 -3.30 6.82
C GLN A 38 -7.72 -3.26 7.86
N GLU A 39 -6.58 -3.82 7.50
CA GLU A 39 -5.33 -3.76 8.26
C GLU A 39 -4.38 -2.74 7.62
N GLN A 40 -3.78 -1.89 8.43
CA GLN A 40 -2.77 -0.93 8.01
C GLN A 40 -1.38 -1.54 8.20
N PHE A 41 -0.59 -1.62 7.13
CA PHE A 41 0.75 -2.18 7.18
C PHE A 41 1.81 -1.12 6.89
N PHE A 42 2.80 -1.05 7.77
CA PHE A 42 3.93 -0.14 7.69
C PHE A 42 5.20 -0.97 7.46
N HIS A 43 5.85 -0.79 6.30
CA HIS A 43 7.09 -1.51 5.99
C HIS A 43 8.25 -1.08 6.90
N ALA A 44 9.26 -1.94 7.04
CA ALA A 44 10.41 -1.67 7.87
C ALA A 44 11.40 -0.69 7.19
N ASN A 45 12.34 -0.16 7.97
CA ASN A 45 13.44 0.63 7.42
C ASN A 45 14.22 -0.17 6.38
N ALA A 46 14.68 0.52 5.32
CA ALA A 46 15.36 -0.07 4.15
C ALA A 46 14.51 -1.02 3.29
N GLU A 47 13.22 -1.14 3.55
CA GLU A 47 12.25 -1.81 2.67
C GLU A 47 11.40 -0.79 1.89
N ASP A 48 10.64 -1.25 0.91
CA ASP A 48 9.66 -0.50 0.13
C ASP A 48 8.47 -1.42 -0.22
N LEU A 49 7.44 -0.86 -0.85
CA LEU A 49 6.23 -1.61 -1.21
C LEU A 49 6.51 -2.77 -2.19
N GLY A 50 7.48 -2.62 -3.09
CA GLY A 50 7.88 -3.69 -4.02
C GLY A 50 8.42 -4.92 -3.29
N MET A 51 9.23 -4.71 -2.25
CA MET A 51 9.78 -5.79 -1.42
C MET A 51 8.72 -6.43 -0.52
N THR A 52 7.79 -5.65 0.05
CA THR A 52 6.82 -6.14 1.04
C THR A 52 5.55 -6.75 0.43
N PHE A 53 5.31 -6.60 -0.88
CA PHE A 53 4.10 -7.12 -1.55
C PHE A 53 3.78 -8.59 -1.25
N SER A 54 4.79 -9.46 -1.26
CA SER A 54 4.58 -10.89 -0.99
C SER A 54 4.07 -11.15 0.43
N ILE A 55 4.53 -10.35 1.41
CA ILE A 55 4.08 -10.41 2.80
C ILE A 55 2.66 -9.86 2.91
N LEU A 56 2.33 -8.74 2.24
CA LEU A 56 0.97 -8.18 2.30
C LEU A 56 -0.08 -9.17 1.75
N ARG A 57 0.23 -9.83 0.64
CA ARG A 57 -0.62 -10.88 0.07
C ARG A 57 -0.80 -12.04 1.05
N HIS A 58 0.28 -12.44 1.72
CA HIS A 58 0.22 -13.47 2.74
C HIS A 58 -0.66 -13.04 3.92
N LEU A 59 -0.52 -11.81 4.41
CA LEU A 59 -1.35 -11.24 5.49
C LEU A 59 -2.83 -11.20 5.09
N ARG A 60 -3.16 -10.68 3.90
CA ARG A 60 -4.52 -10.70 3.33
C ARG A 60 -5.09 -12.12 3.35
N ASP A 61 -4.34 -13.08 2.81
CA ASP A 61 -4.82 -14.44 2.63
C ASP A 61 -4.94 -15.22 3.95
N GLN A 62 -4.08 -14.95 4.93
CA GLN A 62 -4.13 -15.59 6.25
C GLN A 62 -5.23 -14.99 7.14
N PHE A 63 -5.28 -13.67 7.27
CA PHE A 63 -6.21 -12.99 8.16
C PHE A 63 -7.58 -12.72 7.54
N LYS A 64 -7.71 -12.87 6.22
CA LYS A 64 -8.93 -12.58 5.46
C LYS A 64 -9.36 -11.13 5.71
N VAL A 65 -8.45 -10.18 5.51
CA VAL A 65 -8.69 -8.74 5.64
C VAL A 65 -8.16 -8.02 4.40
N ASN A 66 -8.66 -6.83 4.12
CA ASN A 66 -7.97 -5.93 3.20
C ASN A 66 -6.69 -5.43 3.86
N VAL A 67 -5.63 -5.20 3.09
CA VAL A 67 -4.39 -4.60 3.60
C VAL A 67 -4.12 -3.31 2.84
N LEU A 68 -3.90 -2.22 3.57
CA LEU A 68 -3.46 -0.94 3.01
C LEU A 68 -2.05 -0.62 3.51
N ALA A 69 -1.12 -0.39 2.60
CA ALA A 69 0.26 -0.05 2.94
C ALA A 69 0.71 1.20 2.19
N PRO A 70 1.05 2.30 2.88
CA PRO A 70 1.59 3.49 2.23
C PRO A 70 3.10 3.37 1.93
N GLU A 71 3.57 4.10 0.93
CA GLU A 71 4.99 4.33 0.67
C GLU A 71 5.49 5.55 1.46
N TYR A 72 6.70 5.46 2.05
CA TYR A 72 7.26 6.57 2.80
C TYR A 72 8.10 7.52 1.93
N PRO A 73 8.19 8.82 2.29
CA PRO A 73 9.12 9.74 1.65
C PRO A 73 10.56 9.23 1.76
N GLY A 74 11.27 9.20 0.63
CA GLY A 74 12.63 8.67 0.52
C GLY A 74 12.74 7.18 0.19
N TYR A 75 11.61 6.47 0.07
CA TYR A 75 11.56 5.04 -0.26
C TYR A 75 10.82 4.79 -1.58
N GLY A 76 11.18 3.70 -2.27
CA GLY A 76 10.51 3.23 -3.49
C GLY A 76 10.10 4.34 -4.47
N MET A 77 8.79 4.46 -4.68
CA MET A 77 8.20 5.47 -5.59
C MET A 77 8.38 6.92 -5.12
N LEU A 78 8.57 7.12 -3.81
CA LEU A 78 8.80 8.43 -3.17
C LEU A 78 10.28 8.70 -2.87
N SER A 79 11.22 7.95 -3.46
CA SER A 79 12.67 8.13 -3.29
C SER A 79 13.19 9.54 -3.61
N HIS A 80 12.44 10.33 -4.36
CA HIS A 80 12.77 11.72 -4.72
C HIS A 80 12.24 12.76 -3.70
N ARG A 81 11.49 12.33 -2.68
CA ARG A 81 10.99 13.21 -1.61
C ARG A 81 11.90 13.12 -0.40
N GLU A 82 12.12 14.26 0.26
CA GLU A 82 12.93 14.33 1.47
C GLU A 82 12.26 13.56 2.63
N PRO A 83 12.96 12.60 3.26
CA PRO A 83 12.48 11.95 4.47
C PRO A 83 12.42 12.96 5.63
N SER A 84 11.25 13.09 6.25
CA SER A 84 11.09 13.85 7.49
C SER A 84 9.99 13.22 8.34
N GLU A 85 10.07 13.44 9.66
CA GLU A 85 9.02 13.01 10.58
C GLU A 85 7.66 13.58 10.19
N GLN A 86 7.61 14.87 9.80
CA GLN A 86 6.38 15.50 9.34
C GLN A 86 5.80 14.79 8.11
N ALA A 87 6.61 14.55 7.08
CA ALA A 87 6.13 13.92 5.85
C ALA A 87 5.71 12.45 6.07
N LEU A 88 6.37 11.73 6.98
CA LEU A 88 5.95 10.38 7.39
C LEU A 88 4.60 10.41 8.11
N ASN A 89 4.40 11.37 9.03
CA ASN A 89 3.14 11.53 9.75
C ASN A 89 2.00 11.91 8.80
N GLU A 90 2.24 12.79 7.82
CA GLU A 90 1.25 13.13 6.79
C GLU A 90 0.81 11.89 6.01
N VAL A 91 1.74 11.04 5.58
CA VAL A 91 1.44 9.77 4.91
C VAL A 91 0.65 8.83 5.82
N ALA A 92 1.06 8.66 7.07
CA ALA A 92 0.35 7.79 8.02
C ALA A 92 -1.10 8.23 8.28
N LEU A 93 -1.35 9.55 8.30
CA LEU A 93 -2.70 10.08 8.47
C LEU A 93 -3.59 9.93 7.23
N THR A 94 -3.03 9.77 6.03
CA THR A 94 -3.82 9.54 4.79
C THR A 94 -4.43 8.14 4.70
N VAL A 95 -3.92 7.18 5.48
CA VAL A 95 -4.35 5.78 5.47
C VAL A 95 -5.19 5.39 6.69
N LEU A 96 -5.55 6.37 7.54
CA LEU A 96 -6.51 6.25 8.64
C LEU A 96 -7.95 6.49 8.16
#